data_AF-A0A554IEJ3-F1
#
_entry.id   AF-A0A554IEJ3-F1
#
_cell.length_a   1.000
_cell.length_b   1.000
_cell.length_c   1.000
_cell.angle_alpha   90.00
_cell.angle_beta   90.00
_cell.angle_gamma   90.00
#
_symmetry.space_group_name_H-M   'P 1'
#
loop_
_entity.id
_entity.type
_entity.pdbx_description
1 polymer ?
#
loop_
_entity_poly.entity_id
_entity_poly.type
_entity_poly.pdbx_seq_one_letter_code
_entity_poly.pdbx_strand_id
1 'polypeptide(L)'
;MLKEVIHFFDRIEDKVRGRLSHYPIIYAIVGGIGIVLFWRGVWNIADTFNVSGPASLLLGVAMLLVTGLFVSFFIGESIIITGIKREKKVVEKTENEIEEETASLVEMKRDIKKIEHDMGELIEAIEKK
;
A
#
# COMPACT_ATOMS: atom_id res chain seq x y z
N MET A 1 17.71 29.12 4.81
CA MET A 1 17.81 28.52 6.16
C MET A 1 17.13 27.15 6.23
N LEU A 2 15.80 27.01 6.38
CA LEU A 2 15.17 25.67 6.53
C LEU A 2 15.39 24.75 5.30
N LYS A 3 15.26 25.30 4.08
CA LYS A 3 15.49 24.56 2.83
C LYS A 3 16.94 24.10 2.66
N GLU A 4 17.91 24.88 3.13
CA GLU A 4 19.33 24.53 3.04
C GLU A 4 19.71 23.44 4.03
N VAL A 5 19.13 23.49 5.23
CA VAL A 5 19.27 22.42 6.24
C VAL A 5 18.66 21.13 5.71
N ILE A 6 17.44 21.17 5.15
CA ILE A 6 16.79 19.99 4.56
C ILE A 6 17.65 19.41 3.43
N HIS A 7 18.13 20.25 2.50
CA HIS A 7 18.98 19.79 1.39
C HIS A 7 20.32 19.20 1.88
N PHE A 8 20.88 19.73 2.98
CA PHE A 8 22.10 19.20 3.59
C PHE A 8 21.89 17.79 4.14
N PHE A 9 20.80 17.56 4.89
CA PHE A 9 20.47 16.24 5.41
C PHE A 9 20.16 15.24 4.29
N ASP A 10 19.43 15.66 3.26
CA ASP A 10 19.08 14.82 2.11
C ASP A 10 20.33 14.31 1.36
N ARG A 11 21.31 15.20 1.13
CA ARG A 11 22.58 14.84 0.48
C ARG A 11 23.44 13.88 1.29
N ILE A 12 23.36 13.94 2.62
CA ILE A 12 24.05 13.02 3.52
C ILE A 12 23.33 11.68 3.56
N GLU A 13 22.00 11.70 3.66
CA GLU A 13 21.15 10.52 3.66
C GLU A 13 21.40 9.69 2.40
N ASP A 14 21.38 10.30 1.21
CA ASP A 14 21.64 9.61 -0.05
C ASP A 14 23.02 8.93 -0.08
N LYS A 15 24.04 9.63 0.40
CA LYS A 15 25.43 9.13 0.39
C LYS A 15 25.64 8.00 1.39
N VAL A 16 25.00 8.08 2.55
CA VAL A 16 25.05 7.05 3.59
C VAL A 16 24.20 5.85 3.17
N ARG A 17 22.97 6.06 2.70
CA ARG A 17 22.05 5.02 2.22
C ARG A 17 22.67 4.19 1.10
N GLY A 18 23.35 4.82 0.14
CA GLY A 18 24.04 4.10 -0.96
C GLY A 18 25.19 3.20 -0.50
N ARG A 19 25.93 3.57 0.55
CA ARG A 19 27.04 2.76 1.08
C ARG A 19 26.60 1.74 2.13
N LEU A 20 25.66 2.09 3.00
CA LEU A 20 25.20 1.23 4.10
C LEU A 20 24.16 0.20 3.65
N SER A 21 23.51 0.36 2.50
CA SER A 21 22.65 -0.67 1.90
C SER A 21 23.37 -1.99 1.61
N HIS A 22 24.70 -1.93 1.43
CA HIS A 22 25.56 -3.10 1.26
C HIS A 22 25.90 -3.79 2.61
N TYR A 23 25.62 -3.16 3.74
CA TYR A 23 25.89 -3.67 5.10
C TYR A 23 24.68 -3.52 6.02
N PRO A 24 23.59 -4.29 5.78
CA PRO A 24 22.31 -4.12 6.48
C PRO A 24 22.39 -4.30 8.00
N ILE A 25 23.31 -5.14 8.49
CA ILE A 25 23.45 -5.42 9.93
C ILE A 25 24.02 -4.20 10.67
N ILE A 26 25.08 -3.59 10.16
CA ILE A 26 25.70 -2.41 10.79
C ILE A 26 24.72 -1.23 10.76
N TYR A 27 24.00 -1.07 9.64
CA TYR A 27 22.93 -0.07 9.52
C TYR A 27 21.85 -0.27 10.60
N ALA A 28 21.36 -1.50 10.78
CA ALA A 28 20.37 -1.81 11.80
C ALA A 28 20.86 -1.53 13.23
N ILE A 29 22.13 -1.84 13.54
CA ILE A 29 22.73 -1.58 14.86
C ILE A 29 22.82 -0.06 15.13
N VAL A 30 23.37 0.70 14.19
CA VAL A 30 23.50 2.15 14.33
C VAL A 30 22.13 2.82 14.41
N GLY A 31 21.18 2.39 13.57
CA GLY A 31 19.80 2.86 13.60
C GLY A 31 19.13 2.56 14.94
N GLY A 32 19.27 1.35 15.45
CA GLY A 32 18.73 0.94 16.76
C GLY A 32 19.28 1.77 17.92
N ILE A 33 20.59 2.00 17.96
CA ILE A 33 21.23 2.87 18.95
C ILE A 33 20.67 4.30 18.84
N GLY A 34 20.54 4.82 17.62
CA GLY A 34 19.99 6.15 17.36
C GLY A 34 18.56 6.31 17.89
N ILE A 35 17.69 5.34 17.65
CA ILE A 35 16.30 5.35 18.13
C ILE A 35 16.25 5.36 19.66
N VAL A 36 17.03 4.50 20.32
CA VAL A 36 17.07 4.42 21.79
C VAL A 36 17.59 5.73 22.39
N LEU A 37 18.67 6.30 21.84
CA LEU A 37 19.21 7.58 22.30
C LEU A 37 18.25 8.74 22.05
N PHE A 38 17.55 8.75 20.92
CA PHE A 38 16.55 9.76 20.60
C PHE A 38 15.43 9.76 21.64
N TRP A 39 14.83 8.59 21.90
CA TRP A 39 13.75 8.48 22.87
C TRP A 39 14.19 8.83 24.30
N ARG A 40 15.41 8.39 24.67
CA ARG A 40 16.04 8.81 25.93
C ARG A 40 16.20 10.33 26.01
N GLY A 41 16.59 10.97 24.92
CA GLY A 41 16.71 12.42 24.83
C GLY A 41 15.38 13.13 25.06
N VAL A 42 14.29 12.63 24.45
CA VAL A 42 12.93 13.17 24.64
C VAL A 42 12.52 13.13 26.12
N TRP A 43 12.75 12.00 26.80
CA TRP A 43 12.48 11.88 28.24
C TRP A 43 13.31 12.84 29.08
N ASN A 44 14.63 12.89 28.86
CA ASN A 44 15.51 13.79 29.60
C ASN A 44 15.13 15.27 29.43
N ILE A 45 14.65 15.67 28.24
CA ILE A 45 14.15 17.02 28.01
C ILE A 45 12.91 17.26 28.87
N ALA A 46 11.93 16.35 28.86
CA ALA A 46 10.74 16.47 29.70
C ALA A 46 11.08 16.55 31.20
N ASP A 47 12.04 15.74 31.65
CA ASP A 47 12.53 15.74 33.03
C ASP A 47 13.25 17.05 33.39
N THR A 48 14.04 17.62 32.46
CA THR A 48 14.74 18.90 32.66
C THR A 48 13.74 20.05 32.88
N PHE A 49 12.60 20.01 32.20
CA PHE A 49 11.50 20.97 32.39
C PHE A 49 10.58 20.61 33.56
N ASN A 50 10.90 19.56 34.31
CA ASN A 50 10.13 19.06 35.45
C ASN A 50 8.66 18.84 35.10
N VAL A 51 8.40 18.36 33.88
CA VAL A 51 7.05 18.14 33.38
C VAL A 51 6.47 16.92 34.08
N SER A 52 5.47 17.15 34.95
CA SER A 52 4.81 16.07 35.67
C SER A 52 4.17 15.05 34.72
N GLY A 53 4.05 13.79 35.15
CA GLY A 53 3.45 12.73 34.33
C GLY A 53 2.10 13.11 33.68
N PRO A 54 1.15 13.71 34.43
CA PRO A 54 -0.10 14.20 33.85
C PRO A 54 0.08 15.33 32.81
N ALA A 55 1.00 16.26 33.04
CA ALA A 55 1.29 17.33 32.08
C ALA A 55 1.94 16.79 30.80
N SER A 56 2.85 15.83 30.93
CA SER A 56 3.48 15.12 29.79
C SER A 56 2.44 14.38 28.96
N LEU A 57 1.45 13.75 29.60
CA LEU A 57 0.34 13.08 28.92
C LEU A 57 -0.52 14.09 28.14
N LEU A 58 -0.91 15.21 28.77
CA LEU A 58 -1.74 16.22 28.13
C LEU A 58 -1.05 16.89 26.95
N LEU A 59 0.23 17.25 27.11
CA LEU A 59 1.05 17.82 26.02
C LEU A 59 1.25 16.81 24.89
N GLY A 60 1.52 15.55 25.22
CA GLY A 60 1.65 14.47 24.23
C GLY A 60 0.36 14.29 23.41
N VAL A 61 -0.79 14.19 24.09
CA VAL A 61 -2.10 14.07 23.42
C VAL A 61 -2.38 15.31 22.55
N ALA A 62 -2.11 16.52 23.06
CA ALA A 62 -2.31 17.74 22.29
C ALA A 62 -1.43 17.78 21.02
N MET A 63 -0.14 17.43 21.12
CA MET A 63 0.76 17.35 19.96
C MET A 63 0.30 16.29 18.96
N LEU A 64 -0.12 15.11 19.42
CA LEU A 64 -0.60 14.03 18.56
C LEU A 64 -1.90 14.40 17.85
N LEU A 65 -2.78 15.18 18.49
CA LEU A 65 -4.00 15.70 17.87
C LEU A 65 -3.69 16.79 16.83
N VAL A 66 -2.82 17.75 17.16
CA VAL A 66 -2.43 18.85 16.25
C VAL A 66 -1.73 18.31 15.00
N THR A 67 -0.87 17.32 15.15
CA THR A 67 -0.17 16.67 14.02
C THR A 67 -1.06 15.70 13.24
N GLY A 68 -2.25 15.37 13.74
CA GLY A 68 -3.13 14.35 13.15
C GLY A 68 -2.63 12.91 13.32
N LEU A 69 -1.46 12.72 13.95
CA LEU A 69 -0.86 11.41 14.17
C LEU A 69 -1.72 10.52 15.07
N PHE A 70 -2.45 11.10 16.04
CA PHE A 70 -3.37 10.32 16.87
C PHE A 70 -4.42 9.62 15.99
N VAL A 71 -5.07 10.37 15.11
CA VAL A 71 -6.10 9.82 14.22
C VAL A 71 -5.49 8.85 13.20
N SER A 72 -4.32 9.17 12.65
CA SER A 72 -3.62 8.31 11.69
C SER A 72 -3.20 6.96 12.29
N PHE A 73 -2.66 6.96 13.50
CA PHE A 73 -2.17 5.74 14.16
C PHE A 73 -3.31 4.85 14.67
N PHE A 74 -4.38 5.45 15.21
CA PHE A 74 -5.50 4.69 15.78
C PHE A 74 -6.57 4.29 14.76
N ILE A 75 -6.79 5.10 13.72
CA ILE A 75 -7.87 4.88 12.73
C ILE A 75 -7.30 4.65 11.32
N GLY A 76 -6.23 5.36 10.95
CA GLY A 76 -5.69 5.37 9.59
C GLY A 76 -5.15 4.02 9.11
N GLU A 77 -4.32 3.34 9.90
CA GLU A 77 -3.68 2.09 9.45
C GLU A 77 -4.70 0.98 9.14
N SER A 78 -5.74 0.85 9.98
CA SER A 78 -6.80 -0.14 9.77
C SER A 78 -7.73 0.21 8.61
N ILE A 79 -8.06 1.49 8.39
CA ILE A 79 -8.89 1.93 7.25
C ILE A 79 -8.13 1.74 5.92
N ILE A 80 -6.85 2.09 5.87
CA ILE A 80 -6.03 1.93 4.66
C ILE A 80 -5.89 0.44 4.31
N ILE A 81 -5.56 -0.42 5.27
CA ILE A 81 -5.40 -1.86 5.05
C ILE A 81 -6.74 -2.50 4.63
N THR A 82 -7.86 -2.11 5.23
CA THR A 82 -9.18 -2.63 4.84
C THR A 82 -9.63 -2.12 3.48
N GLY A 83 -9.31 -0.87 3.14
CA GLY A 83 -9.51 -0.30 1.80
C GLY A 83 -8.76 -1.08 0.72
N ILE A 84 -7.45 -1.28 0.90
CA ILE A 84 -6.60 -2.05 -0.02
C ILE A 84 -7.11 -3.48 -0.19
N LYS A 85 -7.48 -4.16 0.91
CA LYS A 85 -8.06 -5.52 0.83
C LYS A 85 -9.38 -5.54 0.07
N ARG A 86 -10.21 -4.52 0.22
CA ARG A 86 -11.50 -4.42 -0.49
C ARG A 86 -11.30 -4.18 -1.97
N GLU A 87 -10.39 -3.29 -2.35
CA GLU A 87 -10.04 -3.05 -3.76
C GLU A 87 -9.51 -4.32 -4.42
N LYS A 88 -8.58 -5.03 -3.77
CA LYS A 88 -8.06 -6.30 -4.29
C LYS A 88 -9.19 -7.32 -4.52
N LYS A 89 -10.13 -7.44 -3.58
CA LYS A 89 -11.28 -8.34 -3.71
C LYS A 89 -12.21 -7.96 -4.86
N VAL A 90 -12.36 -6.66 -5.15
CA VAL A 90 -13.15 -6.18 -6.30
C VAL A 90 -12.44 -6.56 -7.60
N VAL A 91 -11.12 -6.36 -7.68
CA VAL A 91 -10.32 -6.73 -8.86
C VAL A 91 -10.40 -8.24 -9.14
N GLU A 92 -10.20 -9.09 -8.12
CA GLU A 92 -10.32 -10.55 -8.27
C GLU A 92 -11.73 -10.98 -8.72
N LYS A 93 -12.79 -10.31 -8.25
CA LYS A 93 -14.16 -10.60 -8.69
C LYS A 93 -14.38 -10.21 -10.15
N THR A 94 -13.90 -9.04 -10.56
CA THR A 94 -13.99 -8.58 -11.95
C THR A 94 -13.20 -9.48 -12.90
N GLU A 95 -12.04 -9.97 -12.48
CA GLU A 95 -11.25 -10.93 -13.28
C GLU A 95 -12.03 -12.24 -13.50
N ASN A 96 -12.63 -12.80 -12.44
CA ASN A 96 -13.46 -14.00 -12.56
C ASN A 96 -14.69 -13.76 -13.45
N GLU A 97 -15.36 -12.60 -13.34
CA GLU A 97 -16.49 -12.25 -14.21
C GLU A 97 -16.07 -12.17 -15.69
N ILE A 98 -14.88 -11.61 -15.99
CA ILE A 98 -14.32 -11.56 -17.35
C ILE A 98 -14.00 -12.96 -17.88
N GLU A 99 -13.47 -13.86 -17.04
CA GLU A 99 -13.22 -15.25 -17.43
C GLU A 99 -14.52 -15.98 -17.78
N GLU A 100 -15.57 -15.83 -16.96
CA GLU A 100 -16.89 -16.41 -17.21
C GLU A 100 -17.55 -15.86 -18.49
N GLU A 101 -17.46 -14.54 -18.72
CA GLU A 101 -17.94 -13.92 -19.95
C GLU A 101 -17.17 -14.42 -21.18
N THR A 102 -15.84 -14.56 -21.05
CA THR A 102 -15.01 -15.06 -22.14
C THR A 102 -15.36 -16.51 -22.48
N ALA A 103 -15.58 -17.36 -21.48
CA ALA A 103 -16.05 -18.73 -21.68
C ALA A 103 -17.41 -18.76 -22.40
N SER A 104 -18.34 -17.91 -21.99
CA SER A 104 -19.67 -17.78 -22.62
C SER A 104 -19.58 -17.31 -24.08
N LEU A 105 -18.67 -16.38 -24.39
CA LEU A 105 -18.40 -15.91 -25.76
C LEU A 105 -17.82 -17.01 -26.65
N VAL A 106 -16.94 -17.86 -26.10
CA VAL A 106 -16.39 -19.01 -26.82
C VAL A 106 -17.48 -20.02 -27.16
N GLU A 107 -18.40 -20.28 -26.22
CA GLU A 107 -19.53 -21.17 -26.43
C GLU A 107 -20.49 -20.64 -27.50
N MET A 108 -20.91 -19.36 -27.40
CA MET A 108 -21.73 -18.71 -28.43
C MET A 108 -21.08 -18.77 -29.82
N LYS A 109 -19.77 -18.54 -29.92
CA LYS A 109 -19.05 -18.65 -31.19
C LYS A 109 -19.07 -20.07 -31.76
N ARG A 110 -19.06 -21.08 -30.90
CA ARG A 110 -19.13 -22.50 -31.29
C ARG A 110 -20.51 -22.85 -31.82
N ASP A 111 -21.55 -22.36 -31.16
CA ASP A 111 -22.95 -22.57 -31.58
C ASP A 111 -23.24 -21.87 -32.91
N ILE A 112 -22.74 -20.65 -33.12
CA ILE A 112 -22.84 -19.96 -34.41
C ILE A 112 -22.19 -20.78 -35.53
N LYS A 113 -21.00 -21.35 -35.28
CA LYS A 113 -20.32 -22.21 -36.26
C LYS A 113 -21.10 -23.49 -36.60
N LYS A 114 -21.78 -24.08 -35.61
CA LYS A 114 -22.67 -25.23 -35.86
C LYS A 114 -23.84 -24.84 -36.73
N ILE A 115 -24.51 -23.73 -36.40
CA ILE A 115 -25.63 -23.22 -37.19
C ILE A 115 -25.20 -22.96 -38.63
N GLU A 116 -24.03 -22.36 -38.85
CA GLU A 116 -23.48 -22.10 -40.19
C GLU A 116 -23.27 -23.41 -40.98
N HIS A 117 -22.74 -24.45 -40.32
CA HIS A 117 -22.55 -25.76 -40.93
C HIS A 117 -23.88 -26.45 -41.28
N ASP A 118 -24.81 -26.51 -40.33
CA ASP A 118 -26.13 -27.12 -40.51
C ASP A 118 -26.93 -26.41 -41.63
N MET A 119 -26.83 -25.08 -41.72
CA MET A 119 -27.41 -24.30 -42.81
C MET A 119 -26.79 -24.64 -44.17
N GLY A 120 -25.46 -24.83 -44.23
CA GLY A 120 -24.77 -25.25 -45.45
C GLY A 120 -25.24 -26.61 -45.97
N GLU A 121 -25.38 -27.59 -45.08
CA GLU A 121 -25.89 -28.92 -45.44
C GLU A 121 -27.33 -28.89 -45.95
N LEU A 122 -28.19 -28.06 -45.34
CA LEU A 122 -29.57 -27.88 -45.80
C LEU A 122 -29.64 -27.27 -47.21
N ILE A 123 -28.78 -26.29 -47.52
CA ILE A 123 -28.73 -25.67 -48.85
C ILE A 123 -28.29 -26.69 -49.91
N GLU A 124 -27.24 -27.48 -49.65
CA GLU A 124 -26.81 -28.55 -50.57
C GLU A 124 -27.89 -29.63 -50.79
N ALA A 125 -28.63 -29.98 -49.74
CA ALA A 125 -29.72 -30.96 -49.84
C ALA A 125 -30.90 -30.46 -50.68
N ILE A 126 -31.13 -29.14 -50.71
CA ILE A 126 -32.14 -28.50 -51.55
C ILE A 126 -31.68 -28.43 -53.01
N GLU A 127 -30.40 -28.14 -53.29
CA GLU A 127 -29.88 -28.05 -54.68
C GLU A 127 -29.79 -29.40 -55.41
N LYS A 128 -29.65 -30.52 -54.69
CA LYS A 128 -29.59 -31.87 -55.29
C LYS A 128 -30.95 -32.47 -55.63
N LYS A 129 -32.05 -31.76 -55.40
CA LYS A 129 -33.42 -32.24 -55.55
C LYS A 129 -34.16 -31.52 -56.67
#